data_AF-A0A355F3Z3-F1
#
_entry.id   AF-A0A355F3Z3-F1
#
_cell.length_a   1.000
_cell.length_b   1.000
_cell.length_c   1.000
_cell.angle_alpha   90.00
_cell.angle_beta   90.00
_cell.angle_gamma   90.00
#
_symmetry.space_group_name_H-M   'P 1'
#
loop_
_entity.id
_entity.type
_entity.pdbx_description
1 polymer ?
#
loop_
_entity_poly.entity_id
_entity_poly.type
_entity_poly.pdbx_seq_one_letter_code
_entity_poly.pdbx_strand_id
1 'polypeptide(L)'
;MSGLLRRLVRLWGQSRIRLPRRPPGLEDLLPGDRLQVGSRLWRVQGRLLLESGGWMIRLEAEGDVPAEREARLVQDAGDWVLLEGGLRHPLPPDGLLLFPTPPEGSFDKPEATA
;
A
#
# COMPACT_ATOMS: atom_id res chain seq x y z
N MET A 1 18.72 33.08 7.62
CA MET A 1 17.30 32.90 7.24
C MET A 1 16.78 31.56 7.73
N SER A 2 16.25 31.62 8.96
CA SER A 2 15.15 30.86 9.57
C SER A 2 15.01 29.37 9.25
N GLY A 3 15.54 28.51 10.15
CA GLY A 3 15.31 27.05 10.16
C GLY A 3 13.84 26.62 10.27
N LEU A 4 12.93 27.56 10.57
CA LEU A 4 11.48 27.39 10.49
C LEU A 4 10.98 27.10 9.06
N LEU A 5 11.56 27.75 8.03
CA LEU A 5 11.21 27.48 6.63
C LEU A 5 11.61 26.06 6.19
N ARG A 6 12.76 25.57 6.66
CA ARG A 6 13.19 24.19 6.41
C ARG A 6 12.27 23.15 7.04
N ARG A 7 11.70 23.41 8.22
CA ARG A 7 10.70 22.51 8.83
C ARG A 7 9.36 22.54 8.09
N LEU A 8 8.92 23.71 7.60
CA LEU A 8 7.68 23.85 6.84
C LEU A 8 7.75 23.15 5.48
N VAL A 9 8.86 23.24 4.76
CA VAL A 9 9.08 22.50 3.50
C VAL A 9 9.09 20.98 3.73
N ARG A 10 9.65 20.53 4.87
CA ARG A 10 9.66 19.11 5.26
C ARG A 10 8.26 18.57 5.54
N LEU A 11 7.39 19.38 6.14
CA LEU A 11 5.98 19.04 6.38
C LEU A 11 5.15 18.98 5.09
N TRP A 12 5.48 19.82 4.09
CA TRP A 12 4.79 19.83 2.79
C TRP A 12 5.15 18.62 1.91
N GLY A 13 6.36 18.06 2.04
CA GLY A 13 6.75 16.83 1.34
C GLY A 13 6.08 15.55 1.87
N GLN A 14 5.67 15.53 3.14
CA GLN A 14 4.98 14.38 3.75
C GLN A 14 3.48 14.33 3.43
N SER A 15 2.88 15.42 2.94
CA SER A 15 1.43 15.55 2.77
C SER A 15 0.93 15.14 1.38
N ARG A 16 1.61 14.22 0.70
CA ARG A 16 1.08 13.56 -0.51
C ARG A 16 0.42 12.23 -0.15
N ILE A 17 -0.42 12.24 0.88
CA ILE A 17 -1.45 11.20 1.04
C ILE A 17 -2.40 11.39 -0.13
N ARG A 18 -2.09 10.76 -1.27
CA ARG A 18 -3.03 10.64 -2.38
C ARG A 18 -4.05 9.60 -1.93
N LEU A 19 -5.11 10.07 -1.28
CA LEU A 19 -6.30 9.25 -1.10
C LEU A 19 -6.73 8.80 -2.50
N PRO A 20 -6.69 7.49 -2.80
CA PRO A 20 -7.04 7.02 -4.12
C PRO A 20 -8.53 7.32 -4.34
N ARG A 21 -8.85 8.02 -5.43
CA ARG A 21 -10.25 8.39 -5.79
C ARG A 21 -11.09 7.20 -6.24
N ARG A 22 -10.46 6.02 -6.33
CA ARG A 22 -11.02 4.75 -6.76
C ARG A 22 -10.36 3.64 -5.92
N PRO A 23 -11.04 2.49 -5.73
CA PRO A 23 -10.40 1.30 -5.19
C PRO A 23 -9.09 1.00 -5.94
N PRO A 24 -8.00 0.61 -5.24
CA PRO A 24 -6.77 0.26 -5.93
C PRO A 24 -6.99 -0.92 -6.87
N GLY A 25 -6.62 -0.74 -8.14
CA GLY A 25 -6.61 -1.80 -9.13
C GLY A 25 -5.42 -2.74 -8.92
N LEU A 26 -5.42 -3.87 -9.62
CA LEU A 26 -4.29 -4.79 -9.58
C LEU A 26 -2.98 -4.11 -9.99
N GLU A 27 -3.03 -3.24 -11.00
CA GLU A 27 -1.88 -2.50 -11.49
C GLU A 27 -1.31 -1.50 -10.47
N ASP A 28 -2.12 -1.08 -9.49
CA ASP A 28 -1.76 -0.11 -8.48
C ASP A 28 -1.04 -0.77 -7.28
N LEU A 29 -1.14 -2.09 -7.10
CA LEU A 29 -0.57 -2.83 -5.95
C LEU A 29 0.86 -3.30 -6.23
N LEU A 30 1.85 -2.45 -5.97
CA LEU A 30 3.25 -2.77 -6.21
C LEU A 30 3.93 -3.38 -4.98
N PRO A 31 4.94 -4.26 -5.15
CA PRO A 31 5.74 -4.76 -4.03
C PRO A 31 6.37 -3.61 -3.23
N GLY A 32 6.25 -3.69 -1.91
CA GLY A 32 6.71 -2.67 -0.97
C GLY A 32 5.66 -1.62 -0.64
N ASP A 33 4.56 -1.51 -1.38
CA ASP A 33 3.46 -0.61 -1.04
C ASP A 33 2.77 -1.05 0.25
N ARG A 34 2.13 -0.10 0.91
CA ARG A 34 1.37 -0.36 2.14
C ARG A 34 -0.11 -0.26 1.85
N LEU A 35 -0.86 -1.25 2.28
CA LEU A 35 -2.29 -1.38 2.10
C LEU A 35 -2.94 -1.42 3.48
N GLN A 36 -3.83 -0.49 3.76
CA GLN A 36 -4.66 -0.55 4.95
C GLN A 36 -5.98 -1.24 4.62
N VAL A 37 -6.30 -2.25 5.42
CA VAL A 37 -7.56 -2.98 5.38
C VAL A 37 -8.19 -2.90 6.76
N GLY A 38 -9.28 -2.14 6.89
CA GLY A 38 -9.85 -1.82 8.19
C GLY A 38 -8.85 -1.09 9.10
N SER A 39 -8.54 -1.67 10.26
CA SER A 39 -7.56 -1.13 11.22
C SER A 39 -6.14 -1.69 11.07
N ARG A 40 -5.92 -2.66 10.17
CA ARG A 40 -4.63 -3.32 9.98
C ARG A 40 -3.90 -2.75 8.78
N LEU A 41 -2.58 -2.60 8.94
CA LEU A 41 -1.69 -2.20 7.87
C LEU A 41 -0.95 -3.44 7.35
N TRP A 42 -0.89 -3.55 6.03
CA TRP A 42 -0.29 -4.66 5.32
C TRP A 42 0.75 -4.13 4.34
N ARG A 43 1.87 -4.82 4.21
CA ARG A 43 2.86 -4.58 3.17
C ARG A 43 2.64 -5.55 2.02
N VAL A 44 2.56 -5.02 0.81
CA VAL A 44 2.47 -5.81 -0.41
C VAL A 44 3.81 -6.47 -0.66
N GLN A 45 3.85 -7.80 -0.70
CA GLN A 45 5.07 -8.57 -0.97
C GLN A 45 5.23 -8.89 -2.46
N GLY A 46 4.11 -9.08 -3.16
CA GLY A 46 4.14 -9.38 -4.58
C GLY A 46 2.82 -9.95 -5.09
N ARG A 47 2.78 -10.18 -6.39
CA ARG A 47 1.63 -10.70 -7.12
C ARG A 47 1.92 -12.07 -7.73
N LEU A 48 0.93 -12.95 -7.72
CA LEU A 48 0.96 -14.29 -8.26
C LEU A 48 -0.26 -14.46 -9.18
N LEU A 49 -0.04 -14.96 -10.39
CA LEU A 49 -1.11 -15.39 -11.28
C LEU A 49 -1.54 -16.80 -10.88
N LEU A 50 -2.81 -16.99 -10.61
CA LEU A 50 -3.39 -18.30 -10.29
C LEU A 50 -3.70 -19.06 -11.58
N GLU A 51 -3.68 -20.39 -11.52
CA GLU A 51 -4.03 -21.24 -12.66
C GLU A 51 -5.47 -21.03 -13.16
N SER A 52 -6.36 -20.56 -12.29
CA SER A 52 -7.72 -20.16 -12.65
C SER A 52 -7.80 -18.88 -13.48
N GLY A 53 -6.68 -18.20 -13.74
CA GLY A 53 -6.60 -16.91 -14.42
C GLY A 53 -6.79 -15.70 -13.51
N GLY A 54 -7.06 -15.90 -12.22
CA GLY A 54 -7.17 -14.83 -11.22
C GLY A 54 -5.80 -14.36 -10.71
N TRP A 55 -5.77 -13.18 -10.08
CA TRP A 55 -4.57 -12.67 -9.44
C TRP A 55 -4.66 -12.75 -7.91
N MET A 56 -3.53 -13.07 -7.29
CA MET A 56 -3.36 -13.11 -5.84
C MET A 56 -2.21 -12.21 -5.42
N ILE A 57 -2.46 -11.33 -4.46
CA ILE A 57 -1.45 -10.48 -3.85
C ILE A 57 -1.08 -11.06 -2.49
N ARG A 58 0.21 -11.27 -2.24
CA ARG A 58 0.70 -11.67 -0.93
C ARG A 58 0.90 -10.42 -0.08
N LEU A 59 0.34 -10.46 1.12
CA LEU A 59 0.41 -9.39 2.10
C LEU A 59 1.16 -9.88 3.35
N GLU A 60 1.95 -9.00 3.94
CA GLU A 60 2.59 -9.21 5.23
C GLU A 60 2.12 -8.15 6.21
N ALA A 61 1.75 -8.52 7.43
CA ALA A 61 1.32 -7.56 8.43
C ALA A 61 2.48 -6.60 8.78
N GLU A 62 2.20 -5.31 8.82
CA GLU A 62 3.18 -4.31 9.25
C GLU A 62 2.94 -3.95 10.73
N GLY A 63 3.99 -4.08 11.54
CA GLY A 63 3.93 -3.86 12.99
C GLY A 63 3.86 -5.15 13.80
N ASP A 64 3.70 -5.03 15.11
CA ASP A 64 3.73 -6.16 16.04
C ASP A 64 2.31 -6.70 16.28
N VAL A 65 1.73 -7.30 15.23
CA VAL A 65 0.37 -7.85 15.27
C VAL A 65 0.42 -9.34 15.65
N PRO A 66 -0.28 -9.79 16.71
CA PRO A 66 -0.15 -11.16 17.22
C PRO A 66 -0.93 -12.23 16.45
N ALA A 67 -1.81 -11.84 15.52
CA ALA A 67 -2.85 -12.70 14.96
C ALA A 67 -2.73 -12.90 13.44
N GLU A 68 -1.58 -13.45 13.03
CA GLU A 68 -1.17 -13.74 11.63
C GLU A 68 -0.37 -12.64 10.95
N ARG A 69 0.82 -13.04 10.49
CA ARG A 69 1.77 -12.17 9.80
C ARG A 69 1.57 -12.16 8.30
N GLU A 70 0.76 -13.06 7.75
CA GLU A 70 0.57 -13.19 6.31
C GLU A 70 -0.91 -13.25 5.98
N ALA A 71 -1.29 -12.52 4.93
CA ALA A 71 -2.61 -12.61 4.33
C ALA A 71 -2.50 -12.59 2.81
N ARG A 72 -3.60 -12.87 2.12
CA ARG A 72 -3.66 -12.87 0.66
C ARG A 72 -4.85 -12.05 0.20
N LEU A 73 -4.65 -11.18 -0.77
CA LEU A 73 -5.73 -10.44 -1.41
C LEU A 73 -6.02 -11.10 -2.76
N VAL A 74 -7.26 -11.49 -3.00
CA VAL A 74 -7.70 -12.07 -4.28
C VAL A 74 -8.88 -11.29 -4.81
N GLN A 75 -8.94 -11.13 -6.13
CA GLN A 75 -10.08 -10.49 -6.78
C GLN A 75 -11.13 -11.55 -7.13
N ASP A 76 -12.34 -11.41 -6.61
CA ASP A 76 -13.47 -12.32 -6.81
C ASP A 76 -14.67 -11.50 -7.34
N ALA A 77 -15.14 -11.82 -8.55
CA ALA A 77 -16.22 -11.12 -9.24
C ALA A 77 -16.08 -9.57 -9.35
N GLY A 78 -14.86 -9.04 -9.22
CA GLY A 78 -14.58 -7.60 -9.27
C GLY A 78 -14.34 -6.97 -7.89
N ASP A 79 -14.72 -7.65 -6.82
CA ASP A 79 -14.48 -7.24 -5.44
C ASP A 79 -13.20 -7.87 -4.88
N TRP A 80 -12.58 -7.19 -3.91
CA TRP A 80 -11.41 -7.72 -3.23
C TRP A 80 -11.84 -8.60 -2.05
N VAL A 81 -11.18 -9.75 -1.89
CA VAL A 81 -11.36 -10.65 -0.75
C VAL A 81 -10.02 -10.83 -0.07
N LEU A 82 -9.97 -10.52 1.23
CA LEU A 82 -8.83 -10.80 2.09
C LEU A 82 -8.94 -12.22 2.64
N LEU A 83 -7.91 -13.02 2.43
CA LEU A 83 -7.74 -14.35 3.00
C LEU A 83 -6.72 -14.27 4.13
N GLU A 84 -7.17 -14.51 5.35
CA GLU A 84 -6.37 -14.44 6.58
C GLU A 84 -6.77 -15.63 7.46
N GLY A 85 -5.81 -16.44 7.92
CA GLY A 85 -6.07 -17.60 8.77
C GLY A 85 -7.02 -18.65 8.21
N GLY A 86 -7.07 -18.76 6.87
CA GLY A 86 -8.02 -19.62 6.17
C GLY A 86 -9.45 -19.07 6.14
N LEU A 87 -9.71 -17.90 6.70
CA LEU A 87 -10.98 -17.19 6.62
C LEU A 87 -11.02 -16.30 5.38
N ARG A 88 -12.22 -16.12 4.83
CA ARG A 88 -12.49 -15.21 3.71
C ARG A 88 -13.20 -13.97 4.24
N HIS A 89 -12.59 -12.81 4.05
CA HIS A 89 -13.13 -11.52 4.43
C HIS A 89 -13.42 -10.73 3.14
N PRO A 90 -14.68 -10.67 2.68
CA PRO A 90 -15.04 -9.84 1.55
C PRO A 90 -14.81 -8.37 1.95
N LEU A 91 -14.12 -7.63 1.10
CA LEU A 91 -13.83 -6.23 1.32
C LEU A 91 -14.71 -5.39 0.39
N PRO A 92 -15.35 -4.33 0.91
CA PRO A 92 -15.99 -3.37 0.04
C PRO A 92 -14.93 -2.67 -0.83
N PRO A 93 -15.30 -2.20 -2.03
CA PRO A 93 -14.38 -1.49 -2.92
C PRO A 93 -13.68 -0.31 -2.23
N ASP A 94 -14.38 0.40 -1.36
CA ASP A 94 -13.84 1.56 -0.63
C ASP A 94 -13.08 1.19 0.66
N GLY A 95 -13.00 -0.10 0.99
CA GLY A 95 -12.36 -0.61 2.21
C GLY A 95 -10.83 -0.72 2.13
N LEU A 96 -10.24 -0.39 0.98
CA LEU A 96 -8.82 -0.52 0.70
C LEU A 96 -8.18 0.85 0.50
N LEU A 97 -7.27 1.21 1.41
CA LEU A 97 -6.45 2.41 1.27
C LEU A 97 -5.02 2.00 0.92
N LEU A 98 -4.58 2.41 -0.27
CA LEU A 98 -3.22 2.19 -0.74
C LEU A 98 -2.32 3.40 -0.42
N PHE A 99 -1.17 3.12 0.17
CA PHE A 99 -0.09 4.05 0.46
C PHE A 99 1.13 3.62 -0.36
N PRO A 100 1.34 4.22 -1.54
CA PRO A 100 2.44 3.84 -2.41
C PRO A 100 3.78 4.15 -1.74
N THR A 101 4.72 3.23 -1.83
CA THR A 101 6.10 3.48 -1.41
C THR A 101 6.79 4.26 -2.52
N PRO A 102 7.38 5.44 -2.23
CA PRO A 102 8.06 6.23 -3.26
C PRO A 102 9.20 5.41 -3.87
N PRO A 103 9.40 5.46 -5.19
CA PRO A 103 10.50 4.75 -5.83
C PRO A 103 11.83 5.21 -5.23
N GLU A 104 12.70 4.25 -4.88
CA GLU A 104 14.08 4.57 -4.51
C GLU A 104 14.71 5.38 -5.65
N GLY A 105 15.04 6.64 -5.37
CA GLY A 105 15.58 7.57 -6.37
C GLY A 105 14.79 8.85 -6.58
N SER A 106 13.57 8.99 -6.03
CA SER A 106 12.87 10.31 -6.00
C SER A 106 13.37 11.20 -4.84
N PHE A 107 14.69 11.27 -4.70
CA PHE A 107 15.36 12.39 -4.07
C PHE A 107 15.90 13.25 -5.20
N ASP A 108 15.20 14.34 -5.52
CA ASP A 108 15.82 15.46 -6.20
C ASP A 108 17.01 15.91 -5.33
N LYS A 109 18.19 15.46 -5.72
CA LYS A 109 19.46 16.00 -5.24
C LYS A 109 19.40 17.48 -5.64
N PRO A 110 19.47 18.46 -4.71
CA PRO A 110 19.60 19.83 -5.14
C PRO A 110 20.90 19.90 -5.94
N GLU A 111 20.76 20.15 -7.24
CA GLU A 111 21.86 20.39 -8.15
C GLU A 111 22.68 21.52 -7.56
N ALA A 112 23.90 21.19 -7.12
CA ALA A 112 24.85 22.18 -6.67
C ALA A 112 25.30 22.97 -7.90
N THR A 113 24.61 24.06 -8.20
CA THR A 113 25.18 25.12 -9.04
C THR A 113 26.23 25.84 -8.21
N ALA A 114 27.50 25.62 -8.58
CA ALA A 114 28.65 26.38 -8.14
C ALA A 114 28.64 27.80 -8.75
#